data_AF-A0A814WEE4-F1
#
_entry.id   AF-A0A814WEE4-F1
#
_cell.length_a   1.000
_cell.length_b   1.000
_cell.length_c   1.000
_cell.angle_alpha   90.00
_cell.angle_beta   90.00
_cell.angle_gamma   90.00
#
_symmetry.space_group_name_H-M   'P 1'
#
loop_
_entity.id
_entity.type
_entity.pdbx_description
1 polymer ?
#
loop_
_entity_poly.entity_id
_entity_poly.type
_entity_poly.pdbx_seq_one_letter_code
_entity_poly.pdbx_strand_id
1 'polypeptide(L)'
;MQDHYCYYLPSSLTGISEEDCRMWHGRDGPVDIAPPLFNHMSESLLDMMIECDKDIGFMSDYDNPTRQYGCYFQQQFRHPMNRTDPDSLTVRESTWNAYLNGINRTNLQILDSATVLKLLFDQTDPTKCIGVSYEYKGEVRTAIARKEVILSAGVFDTPKLLQLSGVGPETWLEPLGIKVVANNAEVGRNFVDQMAIYMAFETTEQVPELPWDGGTCGWLLNSGLKTNNMNWTDIQIYCYSRFPALTLDFPIVGYDPILAYSQPSIPFIRFLVFNTQPEAQGTVKIQSLSPYDRPQIDHGWHNLSIYDQNNLQYGVDFVHNMTRYTNWGKRYIKNELFPGNRYGKSDDLHRRLDMCSAYHQAGTCALGKCTDNEARVIGIKNVRICDTSLFPTQLNVNPTFTLYSMCEKIADLVKKEHSDDKQNIGNIYNYKEFYLVILMIFFYLLIYIEKVTTM
;
A
#
# COMPACT_ATOMS: atom_id res chain seq x y z
N MET A 1 -8.39 -5.43 -12.98
CA MET A 1 -8.16 -4.96 -14.36
C MET A 1 -8.62 -3.52 -14.40
N GLN A 2 -7.73 -2.56 -14.69
CA GLN A 2 -7.94 -1.10 -14.61
C GLN A 2 -7.94 -0.44 -15.98
N ASP A 3 -8.63 0.69 -16.09
CA ASP A 3 -8.82 1.47 -17.31
C ASP A 3 -7.60 2.35 -17.65
N HIS A 4 -6.72 1.86 -18.53
CA HIS A 4 -5.44 2.52 -18.82
C HIS A 4 -5.51 3.54 -19.96
N TYR A 5 -4.78 4.65 -19.80
CA TYR A 5 -4.79 5.77 -20.74
C TYR A 5 -4.28 5.49 -22.15
N CYS A 6 -3.53 4.41 -22.33
CA CYS A 6 -3.12 3.93 -23.65
C CYS A 6 -4.30 3.49 -24.53
N TYR A 7 -5.51 3.33 -23.99
CA TYR A 7 -6.70 3.00 -24.77
C TYR A 7 -7.41 4.20 -25.38
N TYR A 8 -7.19 5.39 -24.82
CA TYR A 8 -7.86 6.61 -25.24
C TYR A 8 -6.88 7.70 -25.71
N LEU A 9 -5.58 7.53 -25.49
CA LEU A 9 -4.51 8.36 -26.04
C LEU A 9 -3.69 7.60 -27.10
N PRO A 10 -3.19 8.27 -28.15
CA PRO A 10 -2.41 7.62 -29.20
C PRO A 10 -1.03 7.16 -28.68
N SER A 11 -0.49 6.09 -29.26
CA SER A 11 0.84 5.55 -28.91
C SER A 11 1.98 6.55 -29.08
N SER A 12 1.82 7.52 -29.98
CA SER A 12 2.77 8.63 -30.14
C SER A 12 2.88 9.54 -28.92
N LEU A 13 1.84 9.59 -28.09
CA LEU A 13 1.78 10.38 -26.86
C LEU A 13 2.17 9.52 -25.64
N THR A 14 1.70 8.29 -25.58
CA THR A 14 1.90 7.41 -24.41
C THR A 14 3.24 6.67 -24.45
N GLY A 15 3.81 6.46 -25.63
CA GLY A 15 4.98 5.60 -25.83
C GLY A 15 4.68 4.10 -25.63
N ILE A 16 3.40 3.71 -25.58
CA ILE A 16 2.96 2.32 -25.37
C ILE A 16 2.34 1.83 -26.69
N SER A 17 2.77 0.67 -27.17
CA SER A 17 2.21 0.08 -28.38
C SER A 17 0.76 -0.37 -28.15
N GLU A 18 -0.05 -0.42 -29.21
CA GLU A 18 -1.43 -0.90 -29.08
C GLU A 18 -1.49 -2.39 -28.63
N GLU A 19 -0.50 -3.18 -29.03
CA GLU A 19 -0.35 -4.58 -28.64
C GLU A 19 -0.06 -4.71 -27.13
N ASP A 20 0.96 -3.99 -26.63
CA ASP A 20 1.32 -4.00 -25.21
C ASP A 20 0.16 -3.46 -24.35
N CYS A 21 -0.49 -2.39 -24.82
CA CYS A 21 -1.66 -1.82 -24.16
C CYS A 21 -2.77 -2.87 -23.98
N ARG A 22 -3.09 -3.61 -25.05
CA ARG A 22 -4.11 -4.69 -25.02
C ARG A 22 -3.69 -5.88 -24.17
N MET A 23 -2.40 -6.17 -24.11
CA MET A 23 -1.87 -7.33 -23.41
C MET A 23 -1.85 -7.14 -21.90
N TRP A 24 -1.47 -5.94 -21.44
CA TRP A 24 -1.16 -5.69 -20.02
C TRP A 24 -2.22 -4.89 -19.27
N HIS A 25 -3.10 -4.16 -19.98
CA HIS A 25 -4.03 -3.21 -19.35
C HIS A 25 -5.50 -3.53 -19.60
N GLY A 26 -6.37 -3.14 -18.68
CA GLY A 26 -7.83 -3.31 -18.79
C GLY A 26 -8.53 -2.10 -19.42
N ARG A 27 -9.76 -2.29 -19.91
CA ARG A 27 -10.59 -1.21 -20.47
C ARG A 27 -11.86 -0.91 -19.68
N ASP A 28 -12.37 -1.91 -18.96
CA ASP A 28 -13.71 -1.86 -18.36
C ASP A 28 -13.65 -2.13 -16.85
N GLY A 29 -12.52 -1.73 -16.24
CA GLY A 29 -12.28 -1.87 -14.82
C GLY A 29 -13.07 -0.88 -13.98
N PRO A 30 -13.32 -1.18 -12.69
CA PRO A 30 -13.96 -0.23 -11.78
C PRO A 30 -13.01 0.89 -11.34
N VAL A 31 -11.69 0.69 -11.46
CA VAL A 31 -10.67 1.65 -11.04
C VAL A 31 -10.05 2.29 -12.26
N ASP A 32 -10.22 3.60 -12.34
CA ASP A 32 -9.61 4.46 -13.36
C ASP A 32 -8.18 4.85 -13.01
N ILE A 33 -7.37 4.94 -14.05
CA ILE A 33 -6.05 5.53 -14.00
C ILE A 33 -5.91 6.61 -15.07
N ALA A 34 -5.14 7.64 -14.75
CA ALA A 34 -4.88 8.78 -15.62
C ALA A 34 -3.39 8.85 -15.98
N PRO A 35 -3.06 9.40 -17.17
CA PRO A 35 -1.68 9.64 -17.53
C PRO A 35 -1.04 10.67 -16.59
N PRO A 36 0.29 10.74 -16.55
CA PRO A 36 1.00 11.88 -15.97
C PRO A 36 0.52 13.19 -16.61
N LEU A 37 0.39 14.26 -15.82
CA LEU A 37 -0.01 15.57 -16.34
C LEU A 37 1.23 16.29 -16.93
N PHE A 38 1.56 15.97 -18.18
CA PHE A 38 2.76 16.45 -18.86
C PHE A 38 2.85 17.98 -18.99
N ASN A 39 1.71 18.67 -19.11
CA ASN A 39 1.66 20.13 -19.28
C ASN A 39 2.11 20.94 -18.06
N HIS A 40 2.36 20.28 -16.92
CA HIS A 40 2.83 20.91 -15.70
C HIS A 40 4.30 20.60 -15.37
N MET A 41 5.00 19.86 -16.23
CA MET A 41 6.42 19.55 -16.00
C MET A 41 7.31 20.68 -16.51
N SER A 42 8.30 21.10 -15.71
CA SER A 42 9.33 22.01 -16.22
C SER A 42 10.24 21.31 -17.22
N GLU A 43 10.74 22.09 -18.16
CA GLU A 43 11.88 21.71 -19.01
C GLU A 43 13.05 21.21 -18.17
N SER A 44 13.28 21.78 -16.98
CA SER A 44 14.33 21.33 -16.07
C SER A 44 14.12 19.89 -15.57
N LEU A 45 12.90 19.44 -15.26
CA LEU A 45 12.67 18.05 -14.86
C LEU A 45 12.87 17.08 -16.02
N LEU A 46 12.47 17.49 -17.23
CA LEU A 46 12.67 16.68 -18.43
C LEU A 46 14.16 16.56 -18.79
N ASP A 47 14.91 17.65 -18.71
CA ASP A 47 16.36 17.68 -18.91
C ASP A 47 17.08 16.74 -17.93
N MET A 48 16.67 16.76 -16.65
CA MET A 48 17.21 15.87 -15.62
C MET A 48 17.08 14.42 -16.03
N MET A 49 15.88 14.01 -16.43
CA MET A 49 15.60 12.66 -16.88
C MET A 49 16.48 12.34 -18.09
N ILE A 50 16.35 13.08 -19.19
CA ILE A 50 17.11 12.82 -20.43
C ILE A 50 18.61 12.64 -20.16
N GLU A 51 19.19 13.44 -19.28
CA GLU A 51 20.61 13.33 -18.96
C GLU A 51 20.96 12.12 -18.08
N CYS A 52 20.16 11.84 -17.05
CA CYS A 52 20.39 10.71 -16.13
C CYS A 52 20.05 9.36 -16.76
N ASP A 53 19.26 9.36 -17.83
CA ASP A 53 18.68 8.16 -18.40
C ASP A 53 19.51 7.54 -19.53
N LYS A 54 20.65 8.12 -19.89
CA LYS A 54 21.47 7.65 -21.03
C LYS A 54 21.84 6.18 -20.93
N ASP A 55 22.08 5.68 -19.72
CA ASP A 55 22.51 4.30 -19.49
C ASP A 55 21.37 3.36 -19.03
N ILE A 56 20.24 3.91 -18.57
CA ILE A 56 19.13 3.13 -17.94
C ILE A 56 17.82 3.17 -18.73
N GLY A 57 17.65 4.19 -19.56
CA GLY A 57 16.57 4.40 -20.51
C GLY A 57 15.21 4.77 -19.92
N PHE A 58 14.40 5.44 -20.74
CA PHE A 58 13.01 5.76 -20.42
C PHE A 58 12.07 4.58 -20.62
N MET A 59 11.11 4.44 -19.72
CA MET A 59 10.06 3.46 -19.71
C MET A 59 8.71 4.16 -19.71
N SER A 60 7.96 3.97 -20.80
CA SER A 60 6.64 4.56 -21.01
C SER A 60 5.55 3.94 -20.14
N ASP A 61 5.73 2.68 -19.75
CA ASP A 61 4.83 1.92 -18.92
C ASP A 61 5.64 1.21 -17.83
N TYR A 62 5.66 1.74 -16.61
CA TYR A 62 6.42 1.12 -15.52
C TYR A 62 5.69 -0.07 -14.88
N ASP A 63 4.42 -0.28 -15.25
CA ASP A 63 3.57 -1.37 -14.79
C ASP A 63 3.61 -2.59 -15.75
N ASN A 64 4.31 -2.49 -16.89
CA ASN A 64 4.51 -3.62 -17.80
C ASN A 64 5.39 -4.72 -17.15
N PRO A 65 5.12 -6.01 -17.39
CA PRO A 65 5.84 -7.11 -16.74
C PRO A 65 7.18 -7.47 -17.40
N THR A 66 7.52 -6.87 -18.55
CA THR A 66 8.67 -7.26 -19.37
C THR A 66 9.91 -6.40 -19.14
N ARG A 67 9.70 -5.13 -18.78
CA ARG A 67 10.74 -4.18 -18.41
C ARG A 67 10.37 -3.56 -17.08
N GLN A 68 11.22 -3.75 -16.08
CA GLN A 68 11.00 -3.26 -14.72
C GLN A 68 12.17 -2.41 -14.22
N TYR A 69 13.00 -1.91 -15.13
CA TYR A 69 14.16 -1.08 -14.86
C TYR A 69 14.22 0.08 -15.86
N GLY A 70 14.49 1.28 -15.35
CA GLY A 70 14.53 2.52 -16.11
C GLY A 70 13.88 3.68 -15.36
N CYS A 71 13.84 4.85 -15.99
CA CYS A 71 13.08 5.98 -15.48
C CYS A 71 11.66 5.97 -16.05
N TYR A 72 10.74 6.64 -15.36
CA TYR A 72 9.34 6.70 -15.76
C TYR A 72 8.66 7.91 -15.17
N PHE A 73 7.48 8.23 -15.72
CA PHE A 73 6.51 9.09 -15.06
C PHE A 73 5.44 8.22 -14.41
N GLN A 74 5.11 8.53 -13.16
CA GLN A 74 4.15 7.75 -12.41
C GLN A 74 2.73 7.97 -12.93
N GLN A 75 2.03 6.87 -13.13
CA GLN A 75 0.60 6.86 -13.43
C GLN A 75 -0.20 7.04 -12.14
N GLN A 76 -1.43 7.56 -12.26
CA GLN A 76 -2.20 7.97 -11.10
C GLN A 76 -3.55 7.29 -11.06
N PHE A 77 -3.97 6.86 -9.87
CA PHE A 77 -5.35 6.44 -9.59
C PHE A 77 -6.26 7.67 -9.57
N ARG A 78 -6.73 8.07 -10.76
CA ARG A 78 -7.59 9.22 -10.94
C ARG A 78 -8.59 9.00 -12.05
N HIS A 79 -9.79 9.51 -11.83
CA HIS A 79 -10.85 9.59 -12.82
C HIS A 79 -10.69 10.88 -13.65
N PRO A 80 -10.42 10.79 -14.97
CA PRO A 80 -10.42 11.94 -15.84
C PRO A 80 -11.85 12.38 -16.20
N MET A 81 -12.12 13.68 -16.13
CA MET A 81 -13.40 14.27 -16.52
C MET A 81 -13.69 14.11 -18.03
N ASN A 82 -12.65 14.07 -18.87
CA ASN A 82 -12.69 13.72 -20.28
C ASN A 82 -11.51 12.79 -20.61
N ARG A 83 -11.80 11.53 -20.90
CA ARG A 83 -10.77 10.51 -21.21
C ARG A 83 -9.99 10.80 -22.48
N THR A 84 -10.58 11.48 -23.46
CA THR A 84 -9.86 11.77 -24.73
C THR A 84 -8.92 12.95 -24.67
N ASP A 85 -8.90 13.67 -23.55
CA ASP A 85 -8.10 14.86 -23.33
C ASP A 85 -7.03 14.58 -22.26
N PRO A 86 -5.74 14.47 -22.63
CA PRO A 86 -4.67 14.21 -21.66
C PRO A 86 -4.52 15.32 -20.61
N ASP A 87 -5.06 16.51 -20.90
CA ASP A 87 -5.02 17.68 -20.02
C ASP A 87 -6.32 17.87 -19.23
N SER A 88 -7.25 16.92 -19.36
CA SER A 88 -8.49 16.92 -18.60
C SER A 88 -8.20 17.03 -17.11
N LEU A 89 -9.02 17.80 -16.41
CA LEU A 89 -9.08 17.73 -14.96
C LEU A 89 -9.34 16.28 -14.53
N THR A 90 -8.69 15.91 -13.43
CA THR A 90 -8.78 14.57 -12.85
C THR A 90 -9.10 14.67 -11.37
N VAL A 91 -9.84 13.69 -10.84
CA VAL A 91 -10.12 13.56 -9.40
C VAL A 91 -9.60 12.22 -8.88
N ARG A 92 -9.24 12.14 -7.59
CA ARG A 92 -8.73 10.91 -6.98
C ARG A 92 -9.71 9.75 -7.17
N GLU A 93 -9.21 8.65 -7.71
CA GLU A 93 -9.93 7.39 -7.78
C GLU A 93 -9.56 6.57 -6.53
N SER A 94 -10.57 6.14 -5.78
CA SER A 94 -10.39 5.38 -4.55
C SER A 94 -11.21 4.10 -4.65
N THR A 95 -10.88 3.07 -3.87
CA THR A 95 -11.72 1.85 -3.84
C THR A 95 -13.16 2.15 -3.41
N TRP A 96 -13.39 3.17 -2.59
CA TRP A 96 -14.73 3.64 -2.28
C TRP A 96 -15.46 4.11 -3.54
N ASN A 97 -14.86 5.02 -4.30
CA ASN A 97 -15.45 5.52 -5.55
C ASN A 97 -15.67 4.40 -6.56
N ALA A 98 -14.65 3.56 -6.78
CA ALA A 98 -14.66 2.48 -7.75
C ALA A 98 -15.68 1.38 -7.46
N TYR A 99 -15.83 0.95 -6.20
CA TYR A 99 -16.61 -0.25 -5.86
C TYR A 99 -17.88 0.00 -5.05
N LEU A 100 -17.99 1.13 -4.34
CA LEU A 100 -19.05 1.34 -3.33
C LEU A 100 -19.87 2.60 -3.56
N ASN A 101 -19.28 3.69 -4.05
CA ASN A 101 -19.98 4.95 -4.18
C ASN A 101 -21.14 4.86 -5.18
N GLY A 102 -22.33 5.31 -4.77
CA GLY A 102 -23.53 5.25 -5.60
C GLY A 102 -24.11 3.85 -5.82
N ILE A 103 -23.54 2.79 -5.20
CA ILE A 103 -24.07 1.44 -5.35
C ILE A 103 -25.38 1.29 -4.57
N ASN A 104 -26.45 0.87 -5.25
CA ASN A 104 -27.75 0.61 -4.63
C ASN A 104 -28.12 -0.87 -4.78
N ARG A 105 -27.57 -1.69 -3.89
CA ARG A 105 -27.81 -3.14 -3.84
C ARG A 105 -28.54 -3.48 -2.54
N THR A 106 -29.74 -4.05 -2.64
CA THR A 106 -30.55 -4.42 -1.46
C THR A 106 -29.90 -5.48 -0.57
N ASN A 107 -28.87 -6.15 -1.09
CA ASN A 107 -28.10 -7.19 -0.43
C ASN A 107 -26.70 -6.72 0.04
N LEU A 108 -26.45 -5.41 0.05
CA LEU A 108 -25.23 -4.82 0.57
C LEU A 108 -25.61 -3.81 1.65
N GLN A 109 -24.98 -3.95 2.82
CA GLN A 109 -25.13 -3.02 3.92
C GLN A 109 -23.75 -2.45 4.26
N ILE A 110 -23.67 -1.13 4.38
CA ILE A 110 -22.46 -0.40 4.72
C ILE A 110 -22.75 0.35 6.00
N LEU A 111 -21.88 0.19 6.99
CA LEU A 111 -21.94 0.84 8.27
C LEU A 111 -20.65 1.65 8.48
N ASP A 112 -20.68 2.94 8.20
CA ASP A 112 -19.53 3.78 8.56
C ASP A 112 -19.41 3.95 10.09
N SER A 113 -18.23 4.39 10.53
CA SER A 113 -18.00 4.82 11.92
C SER A 113 -18.31 3.72 12.95
N ALA A 114 -18.02 2.47 12.61
CA ALA A 114 -18.20 1.32 13.48
C ALA A 114 -16.87 0.55 13.63
N THR A 115 -16.46 0.33 14.88
CA THR A 115 -15.17 -0.29 15.19
C THR A 115 -15.37 -1.73 15.62
N VAL A 116 -14.84 -2.69 14.87
CA VAL A 116 -14.89 -4.10 15.30
C VAL A 116 -13.91 -4.33 16.43
N LEU A 117 -14.40 -4.96 17.50
CA LEU A 117 -13.67 -5.14 18.75
C LEU A 117 -13.10 -6.56 18.86
N LYS A 118 -13.85 -7.57 18.41
CA LYS A 118 -13.47 -8.99 18.56
C LYS A 118 -14.26 -9.91 17.62
N LEU A 119 -13.63 -10.99 17.18
CA LEU A 119 -14.31 -12.14 16.58
C LEU A 119 -15.08 -12.93 17.63
N LEU A 120 -16.22 -13.49 17.24
CA LEU A 120 -17.06 -14.34 18.07
C LEU A 120 -16.94 -15.78 17.61
N PHE A 121 -16.82 -16.71 18.56
CA PHE A 121 -16.64 -18.13 18.31
C PHE A 121 -17.80 -18.95 18.89
N ASP A 122 -18.09 -20.06 18.23
CA ASP A 122 -19.13 -21.00 18.65
C ASP A 122 -18.77 -21.66 20.00
N GLN A 123 -19.76 -21.89 20.85
CA GLN A 123 -19.54 -22.49 22.17
C GLN A 123 -19.22 -23.99 22.10
N THR A 124 -19.71 -24.67 21.06
CA THR A 124 -19.51 -26.12 20.84
C THR A 124 -18.27 -26.40 20.01
N ASP A 125 -17.93 -25.52 19.07
CA ASP A 125 -16.66 -25.53 18.32
C ASP A 125 -15.94 -24.19 18.50
N PRO A 126 -15.03 -24.06 19.47
CA PRO A 126 -14.35 -22.79 19.76
C PRO A 126 -13.46 -22.31 18.61
N THR A 127 -13.19 -23.13 17.59
CA THR A 127 -12.43 -22.74 16.39
C THR A 127 -13.31 -22.15 15.29
N LYS A 128 -14.64 -22.29 15.39
CA LYS A 128 -15.58 -21.81 14.38
C LYS A 128 -16.00 -20.37 14.67
N CYS A 129 -15.60 -19.44 13.81
CA CYS A 129 -16.07 -18.07 13.89
C CYS A 129 -17.54 -17.98 13.44
N ILE A 130 -18.35 -17.25 14.20
CA ILE A 130 -19.79 -17.06 13.95
C ILE A 130 -20.15 -15.59 13.71
N GLY A 131 -19.19 -14.67 13.80
CA GLY A 131 -19.46 -13.25 13.62
C GLY A 131 -18.47 -12.35 14.35
N VAL A 132 -18.89 -11.11 14.58
CA VAL A 132 -18.08 -10.07 15.22
C VAL A 132 -18.88 -9.30 16.26
N SER A 133 -18.17 -8.79 17.27
CA SER A 133 -18.65 -7.70 18.12
C SER A 133 -18.05 -6.38 17.63
N TYR A 134 -18.85 -5.32 17.65
CA TYR A 134 -18.42 -4.01 17.17
C TYR A 134 -19.06 -2.90 17.99
N GLU A 135 -18.37 -1.78 18.13
CA GLU A 135 -18.94 -0.55 18.69
C GLU A 135 -19.54 0.30 17.56
N TYR A 136 -20.76 0.77 17.77
CA TYR A 136 -21.41 1.72 16.87
C TYR A 136 -22.27 2.70 17.67
N LYS A 137 -22.03 4.01 17.47
CA LYS A 137 -22.72 5.09 18.19
C LYS A 137 -22.65 4.94 19.72
N GLY A 138 -21.50 4.49 20.24
CA GLY A 138 -21.25 4.30 21.67
C GLY A 138 -21.84 3.02 22.28
N GLU A 139 -22.44 2.14 21.48
CA GLU A 139 -23.00 0.87 21.93
C GLU A 139 -22.24 -0.31 21.33
N VAL A 140 -21.95 -1.32 22.15
CA VAL A 140 -21.43 -2.60 21.68
C VAL A 140 -22.57 -3.45 21.13
N ARG A 141 -22.41 -3.92 19.90
CA ARG A 141 -23.38 -4.70 19.13
C ARG A 141 -22.72 -5.94 18.55
N THR A 142 -23.54 -6.85 18.05
CA THR A 142 -23.09 -8.11 17.44
C THR A 142 -23.64 -8.24 16.03
N ALA A 143 -22.81 -8.76 15.13
CA ALA A 143 -23.21 -9.19 13.80
C ALA A 143 -22.83 -10.66 13.60
N ILE A 144 -23.80 -11.46 13.18
CA ILE A 144 -23.63 -12.90 12.95
C ILE A 144 -23.39 -13.14 11.46
N ALA A 145 -22.32 -13.87 11.15
CA ALA A 145 -21.97 -14.27 9.80
C ALA A 145 -22.37 -15.73 9.57
N ARG A 146 -23.33 -15.97 8.67
CA ARG A 146 -23.77 -17.34 8.35
C ARG A 146 -22.75 -18.16 7.59
N LYS A 147 -21.88 -17.49 6.81
CA LYS A 147 -20.90 -18.13 5.93
C LYS A 147 -19.48 -17.89 6.41
N GLU A 148 -19.00 -16.66 6.29
CA GLU A 148 -17.60 -16.31 6.54
C GLU A 148 -17.49 -14.85 7.01
N VAL A 149 -16.46 -14.56 7.82
CA VAL A 149 -16.01 -13.21 8.17
C VAL A 149 -14.75 -12.88 7.37
N ILE A 150 -14.70 -11.73 6.69
CA ILE A 150 -13.52 -11.31 5.92
C ILE A 150 -12.86 -10.11 6.59
N LEU A 151 -11.63 -10.29 7.05
CA LEU A 151 -10.80 -9.26 7.64
C LEU A 151 -10.08 -8.47 6.54
N SER A 152 -10.36 -7.17 6.44
CA SER A 152 -9.62 -6.23 5.56
C SER A 152 -9.19 -4.98 6.32
N ALA A 153 -8.93 -5.12 7.63
CA ALA A 153 -8.65 -4.02 8.56
C ALA A 153 -7.23 -3.44 8.37
N GLY A 154 -6.45 -3.98 7.43
CA GLY A 154 -5.12 -3.51 7.10
C GLY A 154 -4.05 -4.19 7.95
N VAL A 155 -2.80 -3.97 7.54
CA VAL A 155 -1.60 -4.62 8.10
C VAL A 155 -1.44 -4.50 9.62
N PHE A 156 -1.95 -3.44 10.26
CA PHE A 156 -1.82 -3.28 11.70
C PHE A 156 -3.00 -3.87 12.47
N ASP A 157 -4.22 -3.60 12.03
CA ASP A 157 -5.41 -3.92 12.80
C ASP A 157 -5.95 -5.34 12.54
N THR A 158 -5.69 -5.93 11.37
CA THR A 158 -6.01 -7.34 11.11
C THR A 158 -5.31 -8.30 12.09
N PRO A 159 -3.96 -8.28 12.26
CA PRO A 159 -3.30 -9.14 13.23
C PRO A 159 -3.68 -8.77 14.68
N LYS A 160 -3.91 -7.48 14.98
CA LYS A 160 -4.39 -7.04 16.30
C LYS A 160 -5.75 -7.64 16.62
N LEU A 161 -6.70 -7.59 15.70
CA LEU A 161 -8.04 -8.14 15.88
C LEU A 161 -7.98 -9.65 16.09
N LEU A 162 -7.15 -10.37 15.33
CA LEU A 162 -6.90 -11.80 15.54
C LEU A 162 -6.34 -12.06 16.95
N GLN A 163 -5.30 -11.32 17.37
CA GLN A 163 -4.67 -11.48 18.69
C GLN A 163 -5.66 -11.19 19.83
N LEU A 164 -6.43 -10.09 19.77
CA LEU A 164 -7.49 -9.77 20.73
C LEU A 164 -8.59 -10.84 20.78
N SER A 165 -8.78 -11.53 19.65
CA SER A 165 -9.73 -12.64 19.48
C SER A 165 -9.21 -13.99 19.98
N GLY A 166 -7.97 -14.07 20.46
CA GLY A 166 -7.35 -15.31 20.93
C GLY A 166 -6.66 -16.11 19.82
N VAL A 167 -6.41 -15.51 18.65
CA VAL A 167 -5.77 -16.16 17.51
C VAL A 167 -4.41 -15.51 17.27
N GLY A 168 -3.34 -16.23 17.60
CA GLY A 168 -1.99 -15.70 17.49
C GLY A 168 -0.99 -16.48 18.35
N PRO A 169 0.24 -15.97 18.53
CA PRO A 169 1.26 -16.65 19.32
C PRO A 169 0.83 -16.78 20.78
N GLU A 170 0.68 -18.00 21.28
CA GLU A 170 0.29 -18.27 22.68
C GLU A 170 1.15 -17.51 23.69
N THR A 171 2.46 -17.46 23.44
CA THR A 171 3.44 -16.72 24.26
C THR A 171 3.21 -15.20 24.29
N TRP A 172 2.42 -14.64 23.38
CA TRP A 172 2.01 -13.23 23.39
C TRP A 172 0.64 -13.03 24.05
N LEU A 173 -0.24 -14.04 23.97
CA LEU A 173 -1.63 -13.95 24.39
C LEU A 173 -1.83 -14.31 25.88
N GLU A 174 -1.22 -15.40 26.35
CA GLU A 174 -1.37 -15.87 27.73
C GLU A 174 -0.95 -14.84 28.79
N PRO A 175 0.16 -14.08 28.63
CA PRO A 175 0.55 -13.08 29.62
C PRO A 175 -0.45 -11.93 29.77
N LEU A 176 -1.31 -11.71 28.77
CA LEU A 176 -2.39 -10.71 28.81
C LEU A 176 -3.71 -11.29 29.33
N GLY A 177 -3.75 -12.59 29.70
CA GLY A 177 -4.95 -13.28 30.15
C GLY A 177 -5.93 -13.59 29.01
N ILE A 178 -5.48 -13.57 27.75
CA ILE A 178 -6.33 -13.91 26.60
C ILE A 178 -6.38 -15.42 26.46
N LYS A 179 -7.60 -15.98 26.50
CA LYS A 179 -7.82 -17.40 26.17
C LYS A 179 -7.42 -17.64 24.72
N VAL A 180 -6.46 -18.53 24.49
CA VAL A 180 -6.05 -18.94 23.15
C VAL A 180 -7.16 -19.78 22.52
N VAL A 181 -7.65 -19.32 21.38
CA VAL A 181 -8.57 -20.02 20.48
C VAL A 181 -7.78 -20.87 19.49
N ALA A 182 -6.71 -20.29 18.92
CA ALA A 182 -5.79 -21.00 18.04
C ALA A 182 -4.38 -20.43 18.19
N ASN A 183 -3.41 -21.30 18.44
CA ASN A 183 -1.99 -20.93 18.49
C ASN A 183 -1.44 -20.83 17.05
N ASN A 184 -1.57 -19.65 16.45
CA ASN A 184 -1.01 -19.34 15.15
C ASN A 184 0.20 -18.43 15.34
N ALA A 185 1.39 -19.03 15.37
CA ALA A 185 2.64 -18.33 15.69
C ALA A 185 3.02 -17.23 14.68
N GLU A 186 2.40 -17.21 13.50
CA GLU A 186 2.72 -16.28 12.40
C GLU A 186 1.90 -14.99 12.44
N VAL A 187 0.79 -14.94 13.20
CA VAL A 187 -0.04 -13.73 13.32
C VAL A 187 0.78 -12.60 13.96
N GLY A 188 0.90 -11.49 13.23
CA GLY A 188 1.67 -10.31 13.65
C GLY A 188 3.17 -10.42 13.40
N ARG A 189 3.68 -11.50 12.80
CA ARG A 189 5.08 -11.61 12.35
C ARG A 189 5.22 -11.20 10.89
N ASN A 190 6.44 -11.17 10.36
CA ASN A 190 6.70 -10.86 8.95
C ASN A 190 6.17 -9.48 8.54
N PHE A 191 6.15 -8.52 9.49
CA PHE A 191 5.88 -7.13 9.16
C PHE A 191 7.01 -6.60 8.29
N VAL A 192 6.69 -6.15 7.09
CA VAL A 192 7.65 -5.60 6.14
C VAL A 192 7.16 -4.26 5.64
N ASP A 193 8.08 -3.36 5.39
CA ASP A 193 7.81 -2.04 4.82
C ASP A 193 9.05 -1.62 4.03
N GLN A 194 8.85 -0.89 2.94
CA GLN A 194 9.98 -0.37 2.18
C GLN A 194 10.61 0.79 2.97
N MET A 195 11.91 0.71 3.20
CA MET A 195 12.66 1.76 3.86
C MET A 195 12.92 2.89 2.87
N ALA A 196 12.54 4.12 3.23
CA ALA A 196 12.84 5.31 2.45
C ALA A 196 13.85 6.22 3.14
N ILE A 197 14.78 6.75 2.34
CA ILE A 197 15.70 7.82 2.71
C ILE A 197 15.28 9.10 1.99
N TYR A 198 15.11 10.17 2.75
CA TYR A 198 14.87 11.49 2.20
C TYR A 198 16.18 12.18 1.82
N MET A 199 16.16 12.88 0.69
CA MET A 199 17.22 13.80 0.27
C MET A 199 16.59 15.07 -0.28
N ALA A 200 17.21 16.22 -0.03
CA ALA A 200 16.71 17.51 -0.49
C ALA A 200 17.86 18.43 -0.91
N PHE A 201 17.63 19.15 -2.00
CA PHE A 201 18.63 20.02 -2.61
C PHE A 201 18.00 21.38 -2.91
N GLU A 202 18.70 22.44 -2.55
CA GLU A 202 18.37 23.80 -2.98
C GLU A 202 18.64 23.93 -4.48
N THR A 203 17.74 24.62 -5.16
CA THR A 203 17.77 24.81 -6.62
C THR A 203 18.02 26.26 -7.03
N THR A 204 18.44 26.48 -8.27
CA THR A 204 18.69 27.83 -8.82
C THR A 204 17.40 28.56 -9.18
N GLU A 205 16.36 27.82 -9.53
CA GLU A 205 15.04 28.31 -9.90
C GLU A 205 13.94 27.47 -9.26
N GLN A 206 12.73 28.02 -9.19
CA GLN A 206 11.58 27.28 -8.68
C GLN A 206 11.22 26.16 -9.67
N VAL A 207 11.36 24.91 -9.23
CA VAL A 207 10.75 23.79 -9.94
C VAL A 207 9.22 23.95 -9.80
N PRO A 208 8.44 23.93 -10.90
CA PRO A 208 7.00 24.13 -10.86
C PRO A 208 6.33 23.23 -9.85
N GLU A 209 5.34 23.78 -9.14
CA GLU A 209 4.46 23.00 -8.29
C GLU A 209 3.70 22.04 -9.19
N LEU A 210 4.03 20.76 -9.08
CA LEU A 210 3.20 19.75 -9.65
C LEU A 210 1.90 19.74 -8.83
N PRO A 211 0.72 19.69 -9.46
CA PRO A 211 -0.52 19.48 -8.73
C PRO A 211 -0.33 18.30 -7.77
N TRP A 212 -0.97 18.36 -6.61
CA TRP A 212 -0.70 17.57 -5.39
C TRP A 212 -0.36 16.08 -5.55
N ASP A 213 -0.70 15.46 -6.68
CA ASP A 213 -0.45 14.05 -6.99
C ASP A 213 0.05 13.82 -8.45
N GLY A 214 0.60 14.83 -9.12
CA GLY A 214 0.49 15.01 -10.59
C GLY A 214 1.72 14.82 -11.50
N GLY A 215 2.95 14.71 -11.01
CA GLY A 215 4.14 14.69 -11.89
C GLY A 215 5.41 14.11 -11.29
N THR A 216 5.29 13.07 -10.48
CA THR A 216 6.45 12.33 -10.00
C THR A 216 7.14 11.63 -11.17
N CYS A 217 8.35 12.07 -11.49
CA CYS A 217 9.28 11.22 -12.20
C CYS A 217 10.01 10.33 -11.19
N GLY A 218 10.34 9.12 -11.62
CA GLY A 218 11.05 8.19 -10.77
C GLY A 218 11.97 7.28 -11.55
N TRP A 219 12.74 6.51 -10.79
CA TRP A 219 13.65 5.50 -11.30
C TRP A 219 13.37 4.17 -10.61
N LEU A 220 13.32 3.11 -11.40
CA LEU A 220 13.36 1.74 -10.94
C LEU A 220 14.75 1.21 -11.29
N LEU A 221 15.55 0.95 -10.27
CA LEU A 221 16.97 0.60 -10.38
C LEU A 221 17.23 -0.81 -9.82
N ASN A 222 18.21 -1.48 -10.40
CA ASN A 222 18.75 -2.75 -9.91
C ASN A 222 20.19 -2.50 -9.45
N SER A 223 20.43 -2.67 -8.16
CA SER A 223 21.75 -2.48 -7.53
C SER A 223 22.79 -3.52 -7.95
N GLY A 224 22.36 -4.66 -8.48
CA GLY A 224 23.17 -5.85 -8.76
C GLY A 224 23.57 -6.64 -7.52
N LEU A 225 23.13 -6.23 -6.32
CA LEU A 225 23.54 -6.84 -5.05
C LEU A 225 22.87 -8.20 -4.78
N LYS A 226 21.65 -8.42 -5.29
CA LYS A 226 20.99 -9.74 -5.26
C LYS A 226 21.41 -10.57 -6.46
N THR A 227 22.25 -11.57 -6.22
CA THR A 227 22.84 -12.44 -7.25
C THR A 227 21.88 -13.48 -7.86
N ASN A 228 20.58 -13.41 -7.59
CA ASN A 228 19.63 -14.49 -7.88
C ASN A 228 19.14 -14.53 -9.35
N ASN A 229 19.93 -14.08 -10.33
CA ASN A 229 19.60 -14.06 -11.78
C ASN A 229 18.28 -13.37 -12.16
N MET A 230 17.73 -12.58 -11.25
CA MET A 230 16.48 -11.88 -11.40
C MET A 230 16.87 -10.41 -11.56
N ASN A 231 16.89 -9.90 -12.81
CA ASN A 231 17.08 -8.48 -13.15
C ASN A 231 15.90 -7.61 -12.67
N TRP A 232 15.46 -7.80 -11.43
CA TRP A 232 14.32 -7.12 -10.83
C TRP A 232 14.79 -5.89 -10.10
N THR A 233 13.96 -4.87 -10.07
CA THR A 233 14.28 -3.64 -9.34
C THR A 233 14.28 -3.87 -7.84
N ASP A 234 15.32 -3.39 -7.16
CA ASP A 234 15.43 -3.39 -5.71
C ASP A 234 15.56 -1.97 -5.13
N ILE A 235 15.61 -0.96 -5.99
CA ILE A 235 15.63 0.45 -5.60
C ILE A 235 14.58 1.21 -6.42
N GLN A 236 13.69 1.92 -5.74
CA GLN A 236 12.83 2.91 -6.37
C GLN A 236 13.28 4.29 -5.91
N ILE A 237 13.32 5.26 -6.82
CA ILE A 237 13.60 6.65 -6.47
C ILE A 237 12.43 7.49 -6.98
N TYR A 238 11.88 8.33 -6.13
CA TYR A 238 10.90 9.34 -6.54
C TYR A 238 11.49 10.73 -6.42
N CYS A 239 11.26 11.55 -7.44
CA CYS A 239 11.56 12.98 -7.43
C CYS A 239 10.28 13.79 -7.23
N TYR A 240 10.36 14.79 -6.34
CA TYR A 240 9.26 15.70 -6.03
C TYR A 240 9.72 17.15 -6.06
N SER A 241 8.91 18.03 -6.68
CA SER A 241 9.16 19.48 -6.67
C SER A 241 8.66 20.17 -5.40
N ARG A 242 7.53 19.74 -4.82
CA ARG A 242 7.04 20.21 -3.50
C ARG A 242 5.94 19.28 -2.98
N PHE A 243 6.05 18.81 -1.73
CA PHE A 243 4.92 18.27 -0.98
C PHE A 243 4.41 19.39 -0.06
N PRO A 244 3.12 19.78 -0.04
CA PRO A 244 2.64 20.74 0.95
C PRO A 244 2.80 20.11 2.33
N ALA A 245 3.62 20.75 3.15
CA ALA A 245 4.10 20.25 4.43
C ALA A 245 3.03 20.20 5.54
N LEU A 246 1.74 20.17 5.19
CA LEU A 246 0.65 20.48 6.12
C LEU A 246 -0.44 19.41 6.29
N THR A 247 -0.41 18.28 5.57
CA THR A 247 -1.62 17.41 5.52
C THR A 247 -1.38 15.90 5.43
N LEU A 248 -0.18 15.40 5.71
CA LEU A 248 -0.03 13.97 6.03
C LEU A 248 0.17 13.84 7.53
N ASP A 249 -0.56 12.92 8.14
CA ASP A 249 -0.35 12.46 9.50
C ASP A 249 1.08 11.90 9.66
N PHE A 250 2.03 12.82 9.83
CA PHE A 250 3.43 12.60 10.15
C PHE A 250 3.75 12.48 11.66
N PRO A 251 2.84 12.25 12.64
CA PRO A 251 3.29 12.11 14.04
C PRO A 251 4.00 10.77 14.34
N ILE A 252 4.23 9.91 13.35
CA ILE A 252 4.98 8.64 13.52
C ILE A 252 6.40 8.71 12.91
N VAL A 253 6.65 9.63 11.97
CA VAL A 253 7.99 9.89 11.42
C VAL A 253 8.38 11.27 11.92
N GLY A 254 9.29 11.33 12.89
CA GLY A 254 9.71 12.59 13.51
C GLY A 254 9.96 13.68 12.47
N TYR A 255 9.41 14.87 12.73
CA TYR A 255 9.81 16.18 12.19
C TYR A 255 10.38 16.15 10.75
N ASP A 256 9.60 16.56 9.73
CA ASP A 256 10.17 16.85 8.40
C ASP A 256 11.32 17.86 8.59
N PRO A 257 12.60 17.46 8.40
CA PRO A 257 13.73 18.36 8.64
C PRO A 257 13.73 19.54 7.65
N ILE A 258 12.92 19.47 6.60
CA ILE A 258 12.72 20.51 5.58
C ILE A 258 11.67 21.54 6.00
N LEU A 259 10.78 21.24 6.96
CA LEU A 259 9.90 22.26 7.55
C LEU A 259 10.72 23.41 8.15
N ALA A 260 11.92 23.14 8.67
CA ALA A 260 12.85 24.15 9.16
C ALA A 260 13.40 25.08 8.05
N TYR A 261 13.44 24.63 6.79
CA TYR A 261 13.89 25.41 5.64
C TYR A 261 12.73 26.00 4.82
N SER A 262 11.48 25.74 5.21
CA SER A 262 10.29 26.26 4.53
C SER A 262 10.02 27.75 4.77
N GLN A 263 10.87 28.41 5.57
CA GLN A 263 10.81 29.84 5.88
C GLN A 263 12.25 30.40 5.93
N PRO A 264 12.73 31.17 4.92
CA PRO A 264 12.08 31.64 3.70
C PRO A 264 12.07 30.60 2.56
N SER A 265 11.24 30.83 1.55
CA SER A 265 10.97 30.00 0.36
C SER A 265 12.19 29.80 -0.55
N ILE A 266 13.16 29.02 -0.09
CA ILE A 266 14.24 28.51 -0.91
C ILE A 266 13.62 27.51 -1.91
N PRO A 267 13.81 27.67 -3.23
CA PRO A 267 13.36 26.68 -4.19
C PRO A 267 14.18 25.40 -3.97
N PHE A 268 13.53 24.25 -3.88
CA PHE A 268 14.21 22.97 -3.64
C PHE A 268 13.60 21.84 -4.46
N ILE A 269 14.34 20.75 -4.57
CA ILE A 269 13.89 19.47 -5.13
C ILE A 269 14.16 18.36 -4.11
N ARG A 270 13.27 17.37 -4.05
CA ARG A 270 13.37 16.23 -3.11
C ARG A 270 13.51 14.92 -3.86
N PHE A 271 14.29 14.02 -3.29
CA PHE A 271 14.36 12.63 -3.71
C PHE A 271 14.01 11.74 -2.52
N LEU A 272 13.20 10.72 -2.77
CA LEU A 272 12.96 9.62 -1.84
C LEU A 272 13.56 8.37 -2.44
N VAL A 273 14.54 7.79 -1.76
CA VAL A 273 15.21 6.56 -2.16
C VAL A 273 14.64 5.40 -1.35
N PHE A 274 13.98 4.47 -2.01
CA PHE A 274 13.34 3.31 -1.41
C PHE A 274 14.17 2.05 -1.63
N ASN A 275 14.48 1.31 -0.57
CA ASN A 275 14.82 -0.10 -0.68
C ASN A 275 13.52 -0.90 -0.82
N THR A 276 13.25 -1.39 -2.03
CA THR A 276 11.96 -2.03 -2.34
C THR A 276 11.92 -3.51 -1.96
N GLN A 277 13.08 -4.15 -1.76
CA GLN A 277 13.18 -5.55 -1.34
C GLN A 277 13.93 -5.76 -0.02
N PRO A 278 13.47 -5.13 1.08
CA PRO A 278 14.14 -5.20 2.36
C PRO A 278 14.24 -6.63 2.88
N GLU A 279 15.38 -6.98 3.47
CA GLU A 279 15.52 -8.20 4.27
C GLU A 279 15.04 -8.01 5.70
N ALA A 280 15.03 -6.77 6.20
CA ALA A 280 14.49 -6.44 7.50
C ALA A 280 13.01 -6.87 7.63
N GLN A 281 12.72 -7.59 8.72
CA GLN A 281 11.38 -8.03 9.08
C GLN A 281 11.10 -7.71 10.54
N GLY A 282 9.87 -7.28 10.80
CA GLY A 282 9.42 -6.81 12.09
C GLY A 282 8.21 -7.58 12.62
N THR A 283 7.53 -6.97 13.60
CA THR A 283 6.33 -7.51 14.23
C THR A 283 5.28 -6.45 14.56
N VAL A 284 4.02 -6.87 14.60
CA VAL A 284 2.88 -6.12 15.13
C VAL A 284 2.24 -6.96 16.25
N LYS A 285 2.30 -6.46 17.48
CA LYS A 285 1.92 -7.20 18.69
C LYS A 285 1.03 -6.36 19.60
N ILE A 286 -0.07 -6.92 20.09
CA ILE A 286 -0.91 -6.27 21.10
C ILE A 286 -0.17 -6.11 22.44
N GLN A 287 -0.47 -5.02 23.14
CA GLN A 287 0.12 -4.71 24.44
C GLN A 287 -0.90 -4.75 25.58
N SER A 288 -2.20 -4.77 25.25
CA SER A 288 -3.29 -4.77 26.23
C SER A 288 -4.54 -5.46 25.66
N LEU A 289 -5.59 -5.55 26.48
CA LEU A 289 -6.92 -6.04 26.09
C LEU A 289 -7.81 -4.96 25.44
N SER A 290 -7.37 -3.71 25.45
CA SER A 290 -8.15 -2.59 24.91
C SER A 290 -8.04 -2.61 23.38
N PRO A 291 -9.17 -2.69 22.65
CA PRO A 291 -9.16 -2.59 21.18
C PRO A 291 -8.78 -1.18 20.70
N TYR A 292 -8.74 -0.18 21.59
CA TYR A 292 -8.37 1.19 21.28
C TYR A 292 -6.87 1.47 21.43
N ASP A 293 -6.15 0.60 22.14
CA ASP A 293 -4.72 0.78 22.33
C ASP A 293 -3.99 0.43 21.03
N ARG A 294 -2.99 1.25 20.69
CA ARG A 294 -2.15 0.98 19.51
C ARG A 294 -1.32 -0.29 19.77
N PRO A 295 -1.16 -1.18 18.78
CA PRO A 295 -0.24 -2.30 18.94
C PRO A 295 1.21 -1.80 19.02
N GLN A 296 2.08 -2.61 19.60
CA GLN A 296 3.51 -2.49 19.41
C GLN A 296 3.83 -2.75 17.94
N ILE A 297 4.51 -1.80 17.29
CA ILE A 297 5.03 -1.96 15.94
C ILE A 297 6.54 -1.93 16.04
N ASP A 298 7.19 -3.02 15.66
CA ASP A 298 8.63 -3.10 15.48
C ASP A 298 8.89 -3.31 13.99
N HIS A 299 9.63 -2.40 13.35
CA HIS A 299 10.01 -2.50 11.94
C HIS A 299 11.14 -3.51 11.69
N GLY A 300 11.90 -3.89 12.73
CA GLY A 300 13.15 -4.65 12.56
C GLY A 300 14.35 -3.82 12.08
N TRP A 301 14.19 -2.50 11.90
CA TRP A 301 15.24 -1.62 11.35
C TRP A 301 16.40 -1.30 12.31
N HIS A 302 16.34 -1.78 13.55
CA HIS A 302 17.42 -1.62 14.51
C HIS A 302 18.67 -2.45 14.15
N ASN A 303 18.52 -3.47 13.29
CA ASN A 303 19.59 -4.36 12.86
C ASN A 303 19.50 -4.69 11.36
N LEU A 304 19.78 -3.70 10.51
CA LEU A 304 19.76 -3.87 9.06
C LEU A 304 20.84 -4.83 8.57
N SER A 305 20.50 -5.67 7.59
CA SER A 305 21.48 -6.52 6.93
C SER A 305 22.48 -5.70 6.10
N ILE A 306 23.61 -6.29 5.75
CA ILE A 306 24.58 -5.66 4.85
C ILE A 306 23.98 -5.38 3.47
N TYR A 307 23.04 -6.23 3.02
CA TYR A 307 22.31 -6.01 1.79
C TYR A 307 21.45 -4.75 1.88
N ASP A 308 20.62 -4.61 2.92
CA ASP A 308 19.74 -3.46 3.07
C ASP A 308 20.52 -2.14 3.16
N GLN A 309 21.66 -2.16 3.87
CA GLN A 309 22.55 -1.01 3.97
C GLN A 309 23.14 -0.65 2.59
N ASN A 310 23.77 -1.61 1.91
CA ASN A 310 24.39 -1.36 0.61
C ASN A 310 23.37 -0.95 -0.46
N ASN A 311 22.15 -1.50 -0.42
CA ASN A 311 21.09 -1.17 -1.37
C ASN A 311 20.61 0.27 -1.20
N LEU A 312 20.38 0.70 0.05
CA LEU A 312 20.05 2.10 0.34
C LEU A 312 21.21 3.05 -0.03
N GLN A 313 22.45 2.66 0.24
CA GLN A 313 23.65 3.45 -0.10
C GLN A 313 23.77 3.62 -1.63
N TYR A 314 23.54 2.57 -2.41
CA TYR A 314 23.54 2.64 -3.87
C TYR A 314 22.56 3.70 -4.39
N GLY A 315 21.33 3.71 -3.87
CA GLY A 315 20.32 4.70 -4.30
C GLY A 315 20.68 6.13 -3.91
N VAL A 316 21.30 6.32 -2.73
CA VAL A 316 21.81 7.63 -2.31
C VAL A 316 22.98 8.09 -3.20
N ASP A 317 23.90 7.20 -3.54
CA ASP A 317 25.00 7.49 -4.46
C ASP A 317 24.50 7.83 -5.86
N PHE A 318 23.45 7.16 -6.34
CA PHE A 318 22.80 7.52 -7.59
C PHE A 318 22.31 8.97 -7.58
N VAL A 319 21.56 9.37 -6.54
CA VAL A 319 21.06 10.76 -6.40
C VAL A 319 22.22 11.76 -6.29
N HIS A 320 23.27 11.45 -5.54
CA HIS A 320 24.44 12.31 -5.45
C HIS A 320 25.18 12.46 -6.78
N ASN A 321 25.34 11.37 -7.53
CA ASN A 321 25.99 11.42 -8.83
C ASN A 321 25.18 12.24 -9.82
N MET A 322 23.86 12.03 -9.85
CA MET A 322 22.92 12.82 -10.63
C MET A 322 23.04 14.31 -10.29
N THR A 323 22.96 14.68 -9.01
CA THR A 323 22.91 16.09 -8.59
C THR A 323 24.26 16.81 -8.67
N ARG A 324 25.40 16.10 -8.66
CA ARG A 324 26.75 16.71 -8.66
C ARG A 324 27.45 16.69 -10.00
N TYR A 325 27.30 15.62 -10.79
CA TYR A 325 28.18 15.39 -11.94
C TYR A 325 27.51 15.62 -13.29
N THR A 326 26.18 15.54 -13.37
CA THR A 326 25.42 15.87 -14.58
C THR A 326 25.44 17.38 -14.87
N ASN A 327 25.21 17.78 -16.12
CA ASN A 327 25.05 19.17 -16.51
C ASN A 327 23.80 19.77 -15.89
N TRP A 328 22.71 19.00 -15.80
CA TRP A 328 21.50 19.35 -15.07
C TRP A 328 21.84 19.70 -13.61
N GLY A 329 22.54 18.80 -12.91
CA GLY A 329 22.95 19.00 -11.52
C GLY A 329 23.77 20.27 -11.35
N LYS A 330 24.80 20.47 -12.18
CA LYS A 330 25.65 21.68 -12.16
C LYS A 330 24.90 22.98 -12.45
N ARG A 331 23.83 22.91 -13.25
CA ARG A 331 23.01 24.07 -13.64
C ARG A 331 21.96 24.42 -12.59
N TYR A 332 21.33 23.40 -12.00
CA TYR A 332 20.13 23.59 -11.19
C TYR A 332 20.35 23.40 -9.70
N ILE A 333 21.35 22.65 -9.26
CA ILE A 333 21.60 22.38 -7.84
C ILE A 333 22.58 23.41 -7.27
N LYS A 334 22.18 24.13 -6.22
CA LYS A 334 23.05 25.04 -5.47
C LYS A 334 23.74 24.34 -4.30
N ASN A 335 22.93 23.73 -3.42
CA ASN A 335 23.39 23.14 -2.16
C ASN A 335 22.58 21.89 -1.83
N GLU A 336 23.20 20.95 -1.13
CA GLU A 336 22.50 19.85 -0.50
C GLU A 336 21.95 20.30 0.86
N LEU A 337 20.62 20.35 0.98
CA LEU A 337 19.92 20.77 2.21
C LEU A 337 19.83 19.62 3.21
N PHE A 338 19.54 18.41 2.72
CA PHE A 338 19.45 17.20 3.52
C PHE A 338 19.96 16.00 2.71
N PRO A 339 20.83 15.15 3.27
CA PRO A 339 21.49 15.28 4.58
C PRO A 339 22.50 16.43 4.74
N GLY A 340 22.96 17.00 3.63
CA GLY A 340 23.99 18.03 3.63
C GLY A 340 25.27 17.55 4.31
N ASN A 341 25.80 18.34 5.24
CA ASN A 341 27.04 18.02 5.97
C ASN A 341 26.99 16.77 6.86
N ARG A 342 25.85 16.05 6.93
CA ARG A 342 25.74 14.76 7.63
C ARG A 342 26.26 13.59 6.78
N TYR A 343 26.34 13.76 5.45
CA TYR A 343 26.84 12.73 4.54
C TYR A 343 28.33 12.43 4.78
N GLY A 344 28.72 11.15 4.72
CA GLY A 344 30.13 10.71 4.74
C GLY A 344 30.91 10.88 6.06
N LYS A 345 30.25 11.26 7.17
CA LYS A 345 30.92 11.47 8.47
C LYS A 345 30.95 10.25 9.41
N SER A 346 30.34 9.14 9.02
CA SER A 346 30.47 7.81 9.67
C SER A 346 29.95 6.72 8.73
N ASP A 347 30.39 5.48 8.92
CA ASP A 347 29.98 4.26 8.17
C ASP A 347 28.50 3.86 8.32
N ASP A 348 27.67 4.71 8.93
CA ASP A 348 26.31 4.38 9.36
C ASP A 348 25.28 5.38 8.80
N LEU A 349 25.25 5.45 7.47
CA LEU A 349 24.38 6.35 6.72
C LEU A 349 22.91 6.17 7.13
N HIS A 350 22.46 4.92 7.28
CA HIS A 350 21.06 4.57 7.52
C HIS A 350 20.54 4.98 8.91
N ARG A 351 21.39 5.03 9.95
CA ARG A 351 20.96 5.55 11.26
C ARG A 351 20.91 7.08 11.35
N ARG A 352 21.54 7.81 10.41
CA ARG A 352 21.63 9.28 10.42
C ARG A 352 20.69 9.99 9.46
N LEU A 353 20.17 9.29 8.46
CA LEU A 353 19.29 9.87 7.42
C LEU A 353 17.80 9.82 7.74
N ASP A 354 17.43 9.51 9.00
CA ASP A 354 16.03 9.43 9.44
C ASP A 354 15.20 8.56 8.49
N MET A 355 15.51 7.26 8.45
CA MET A 355 14.72 6.29 7.68
C MET A 355 13.25 6.42 8.00
N CYS A 356 12.43 6.37 6.95
CA CYS A 356 10.99 6.49 7.07
C CYS A 356 10.29 5.32 6.39
N SER A 357 9.02 5.18 6.73
CA SER A 357 8.09 4.30 6.04
C SER A 357 7.78 4.81 4.65
N ALA A 358 7.72 3.91 3.67
CA ALA A 358 7.13 4.17 2.36
C ALA A 358 5.60 4.16 2.37
N TYR A 359 4.98 3.85 3.51
CA TYR A 359 3.56 3.54 3.64
C TYR A 359 3.14 2.31 2.82
N HIS A 360 4.07 1.37 2.62
CA HIS A 360 3.87 0.12 1.89
C HIS A 360 3.92 -1.07 2.84
N GLN A 361 3.38 -0.90 4.05
CA GLN A 361 3.41 -1.90 5.10
C GLN A 361 2.58 -3.13 4.73
N ALA A 362 3.16 -4.30 4.96
CA ALA A 362 2.55 -5.56 4.58
C ALA A 362 2.99 -6.73 5.47
N GLY A 363 2.38 -7.90 5.23
CA GLY A 363 2.92 -9.21 5.61
C GLY A 363 2.65 -9.72 7.02
N THR A 364 1.94 -8.96 7.85
CA THR A 364 1.63 -9.35 9.25
C THR A 364 0.73 -10.57 9.41
N CYS A 365 0.12 -11.06 8.34
CA CYS A 365 -0.66 -12.29 8.27
C CYS A 365 -0.38 -13.01 6.94
N ALA A 366 0.91 -13.19 6.61
CA ALA A 366 1.37 -13.69 5.31
C ALA A 366 0.65 -14.97 4.80
N LEU A 367 0.31 -14.94 3.52
CA LEU A 367 -0.27 -16.07 2.78
C LEU A 367 0.68 -17.29 2.81
N GLY A 368 0.15 -18.48 3.07
CA GLY A 368 0.92 -19.72 3.19
C GLY A 368 1.66 -19.88 4.53
N LYS A 369 1.59 -18.88 5.42
CA LYS A 369 2.17 -18.92 6.78
C LYS A 369 1.08 -18.75 7.84
N CYS A 370 0.44 -17.59 7.87
CA CYS A 370 -0.66 -17.27 8.77
C CYS A 370 -2.00 -17.80 8.23
N THR A 371 -2.14 -17.84 6.90
CA THR A 371 -3.32 -18.33 6.19
C THR A 371 -2.96 -19.46 5.23
N ASP A 372 -3.95 -20.21 4.77
CA ASP A 372 -3.78 -21.08 3.61
C ASP A 372 -3.64 -20.25 2.31
N ASN A 373 -3.46 -20.94 1.17
CA ASN A 373 -3.34 -20.31 -0.16
C ASN A 373 -4.67 -19.72 -0.69
N GLU A 374 -5.77 -19.94 0.02
CA GLU A 374 -7.08 -19.34 -0.28
C GLU A 374 -7.41 -18.20 0.70
N ALA A 375 -6.40 -17.74 1.46
CA ALA A 375 -6.43 -16.67 2.46
C ALA A 375 -7.25 -16.98 3.73
N ARG A 376 -7.62 -18.24 3.97
CA ARG A 376 -8.31 -18.66 5.21
C ARG A 376 -7.34 -18.74 6.37
N VAL A 377 -7.70 -18.19 7.52
CA VAL A 377 -6.81 -18.14 8.69
C VAL A 377 -6.56 -19.54 9.25
N ILE A 378 -5.29 -19.95 9.35
CA ILE A 378 -4.92 -21.27 9.85
C ILE A 378 -5.27 -21.37 11.35
N GLY A 379 -5.94 -22.47 11.72
CA GLY A 379 -6.32 -22.80 13.09
C GLY A 379 -7.76 -22.41 13.47
N ILE A 380 -8.45 -21.64 12.64
CA ILE A 380 -9.87 -21.28 12.82
C ILE A 380 -10.66 -21.49 11.54
N LYS A 381 -11.98 -21.59 11.66
CA LYS A 381 -12.92 -21.76 10.53
C LYS A 381 -13.69 -20.47 10.28
N ASN A 382 -14.15 -20.30 9.04
CA ASN A 382 -15.02 -19.21 8.61
C ASN A 382 -14.40 -17.80 8.76
N VAL A 383 -13.08 -17.69 8.67
CA VAL A 383 -12.37 -16.41 8.66
C VAL A 383 -11.38 -16.38 7.52
N ARG A 384 -11.46 -15.32 6.70
CA ARG A 384 -10.51 -15.01 5.64
C ARG A 384 -9.89 -13.65 5.87
N ILE A 385 -8.70 -13.43 5.32
CA ILE A 385 -8.08 -12.11 5.24
C ILE A 385 -8.11 -11.62 3.80
N CYS A 386 -8.22 -10.31 3.59
CA CYS A 386 -8.21 -9.68 2.28
C CYS A 386 -7.68 -8.25 2.38
N ASP A 387 -6.40 -8.10 2.75
CA ASP A 387 -5.66 -6.83 2.79
C ASP A 387 -4.14 -7.06 2.65
N THR A 388 -3.31 -6.03 2.78
CA THR A 388 -1.85 -6.11 2.60
C THR A 388 -1.14 -6.98 3.64
N SER A 389 -1.78 -7.34 4.77
CA SER A 389 -1.21 -8.29 5.73
C SER A 389 -0.92 -9.65 5.10
N LEU A 390 -1.59 -10.01 4.00
CA LEU A 390 -1.37 -11.28 3.30
C LEU A 390 -0.08 -11.35 2.49
N PHE A 391 0.59 -10.24 2.17
CA PHE A 391 1.75 -10.30 1.29
C PHE A 391 2.87 -11.12 1.94
N PRO A 392 3.30 -12.24 1.32
CA PRO A 392 4.33 -13.09 1.93
C PRO A 392 5.71 -12.44 1.92
N THR A 393 5.96 -11.55 0.96
CA THR A 393 7.18 -10.77 0.77
C THR A 393 6.82 -9.36 0.33
N GLN A 394 7.75 -8.42 0.49
CA GLN A 394 7.57 -7.07 -0.05
C GLN A 394 7.61 -7.08 -1.59
N LEU A 395 6.89 -6.15 -2.19
CA LEU A 395 6.82 -5.93 -3.63
C LEU A 395 7.86 -4.90 -4.07
N ASN A 396 8.27 -4.95 -5.34
CA ASN A 396 9.33 -4.09 -5.87
C ASN A 396 8.84 -2.72 -6.35
N VAL A 397 7.53 -2.49 -6.25
CA VAL A 397 6.79 -1.31 -6.72
C VAL A 397 5.68 -0.98 -5.72
N ASN A 398 4.96 0.11 -5.93
CA ASN A 398 3.82 0.47 -5.10
C ASN A 398 2.77 -0.67 -5.05
N PRO A 399 2.21 -0.97 -3.87
CA PRO A 399 1.46 -2.22 -3.65
C PRO A 399 0.03 -2.19 -4.21
N THR A 400 -0.50 -1.03 -4.61
CA THR A 400 -1.93 -0.84 -4.87
C THR A 400 -2.49 -1.77 -5.96
N PHE A 401 -1.80 -1.89 -7.10
CA PHE A 401 -2.22 -2.77 -8.21
C PHE A 401 -2.25 -4.25 -7.79
N THR A 402 -1.21 -4.70 -7.10
CA THR A 402 -1.10 -6.07 -6.59
C THR A 402 -2.14 -6.35 -5.51
N LEU A 403 -2.40 -5.39 -4.62
CA LEU A 403 -3.44 -5.50 -3.61
C LEU A 403 -4.81 -5.69 -4.27
N TYR A 404 -5.19 -4.84 -5.23
CA TYR A 404 -6.48 -4.96 -5.91
C TYR A 404 -6.61 -6.29 -6.65
N SER A 405 -5.55 -6.73 -7.34
CA SER A 405 -5.54 -8.00 -8.05
C SER A 405 -5.70 -9.20 -7.10
N MET A 406 -5.04 -9.16 -5.94
CA MET A 406 -5.19 -10.17 -4.90
C MET A 406 -6.60 -10.16 -4.30
N CYS A 407 -7.16 -8.98 -3.99
CA CYS A 407 -8.51 -8.83 -3.45
C CYS A 407 -9.57 -9.37 -4.42
N GLU A 408 -9.45 -9.07 -5.71
CA GLU A 408 -10.37 -9.61 -6.74
C GLU A 408 -10.27 -11.13 -6.84
N LYS A 409 -9.05 -11.67 -6.79
CA LYS A 409 -8.84 -13.13 -6.77
C LYS A 409 -9.50 -13.77 -5.55
N ILE A 410 -9.38 -13.16 -4.38
CA ILE A 410 -10.02 -13.63 -3.14
C ILE A 410 -11.54 -13.54 -3.25
N ALA A 411 -12.08 -12.45 -3.80
CA ALA A 411 -13.51 -12.30 -4.03
C ALA A 411 -14.06 -13.43 -4.92
N ASP A 412 -13.33 -13.85 -5.95
CA ASP A 412 -13.71 -14.98 -6.79
C ASP A 412 -13.64 -16.33 -6.06
N LEU A 413 -12.65 -16.53 -5.18
CA LEU A 413 -12.58 -17.72 -4.33
C LEU A 413 -13.79 -17.80 -3.39
N VAL A 414 -14.15 -16.69 -2.75
CA VAL A 414 -15.34 -16.60 -1.89
C VAL A 414 -16.62 -16.90 -2.68
N LYS A 415 -16.76 -16.32 -3.89
CA LYS A 415 -17.92 -16.61 -4.77
C LYS A 415 -17.99 -18.08 -5.15
N LYS A 416 -16.87 -18.71 -5.47
CA LYS A 416 -16.79 -20.14 -5.85
C LYS A 416 -17.11 -21.07 -4.68
N GLU A 417 -16.62 -20.76 -3.48
CA GLU A 417 -16.87 -21.57 -2.29
C GLU A 417 -18.34 -21.51 -1.86
N HIS A 418 -19.01 -20.38 -2.10
CA HIS A 418 -20.40 -20.16 -1.70
C HIS A 418 -21.39 -20.17 -2.87
N SER A 419 -20.98 -20.63 -4.06
CA SER A 419 -21.87 -20.70 -5.24
C SER A 419 -22.90 -21.83 -5.14
N ASP A 420 -22.56 -22.92 -4.46
CA ASP A 420 -23.38 -24.14 -4.39
C ASP A 420 -24.66 -23.96 -3.55
N ASP A 421 -24.71 -22.93 -2.70
CA ASP A 421 -25.91 -22.58 -1.95
C ASP A 421 -27.08 -22.14 -2.85
N LYS A 422 -26.83 -21.81 -4.13
CA LYS A 422 -27.89 -21.51 -5.10
C LYS A 422 -28.66 -22.74 -5.59
N GLN A 423 -28.07 -23.93 -5.56
CA GLN A 423 -28.76 -25.16 -6.01
C GLN A 423 -29.67 -25.76 -4.94
N ASN A 424 -29.42 -25.50 -3.65
CA ASN A 424 -30.26 -25.97 -2.55
C ASN A 424 -31.47 -25.08 -2.22
N ILE A 425 -31.75 -24.05 -3.04
CA ILE A 425 -32.93 -23.16 -2.90
C ILE A 425 -34.20 -23.82 -3.52
N GLY A 426 -34.10 -25.04 -4.04
CA GLY A 426 -35.26 -25.85 -4.40
C GLY A 426 -35.86 -26.56 -3.18
N ASN A 427 -36.68 -25.85 -2.38
CA ASN A 427 -37.84 -26.36 -1.61
C ASN A 427 -38.08 -25.78 -0.20
N ILE A 428 -37.49 -24.67 0.25
CA ILE A 428 -37.90 -24.08 1.53
C ILE A 428 -37.98 -22.54 1.45
N TYR A 429 -39.21 -22.03 1.56
CA TYR A 429 -39.68 -20.66 1.79
C TYR A 429 -38.68 -19.48 1.68
N ASN A 430 -38.79 -18.74 0.58
CA ASN A 430 -38.96 -17.28 0.51
C ASN A 430 -38.10 -16.40 1.47
N TYR A 431 -36.80 -16.25 1.24
CA TYR A 431 -36.02 -15.10 1.73
C TYR A 431 -35.00 -14.57 0.71
N LYS A 432 -34.88 -13.24 0.65
CA LYS A 432 -33.94 -12.48 -0.19
C LYS A 432 -32.52 -12.61 0.38
N GLU A 433 -31.60 -13.23 -0.35
CA GLU A 433 -30.22 -13.49 0.13
C GLU A 433 -29.13 -12.83 -0.71
N PHE A 434 -28.11 -12.25 -0.03
CA PHE A 434 -26.65 -12.33 -0.28
C PHE A 434 -25.96 -11.61 0.90
N TYR A 435 -24.86 -12.15 1.44
CA TYR A 435 -24.22 -11.67 2.68
C TYR A 435 -22.68 -11.71 2.55
N LEU A 436 -22.03 -10.55 2.66
CA LEU A 436 -20.57 -10.39 2.70
C LEU A 436 -20.25 -9.32 3.74
N VAL A 437 -19.43 -9.65 4.74
CA VAL A 437 -18.93 -8.72 5.76
C VAL A 437 -17.48 -8.42 5.40
N ILE A 438 -17.18 -7.17 5.04
CA ILE A 438 -15.83 -6.67 4.70
C ILE A 438 -15.45 -5.63 5.75
N LEU A 439 -14.38 -5.85 6.49
CA LEU A 439 -13.85 -4.85 7.42
C LEU A 439 -12.90 -3.90 6.70
N MET A 440 -13.15 -2.60 6.51
CA MET A 440 -12.10 -1.65 6.09
C MET A 440 -11.84 -0.63 7.21
N ILE A 441 -10.57 -0.33 7.49
CA ILE A 441 -10.20 0.82 8.33
C ILE A 441 -9.54 1.88 7.45
N PHE A 442 -10.41 2.68 6.83
CA PHE A 442 -10.54 4.11 7.08
C PHE A 442 -12.04 4.39 6.89
N PHE A 443 -12.73 4.79 7.97
CA PHE A 443 -14.16 5.15 8.03
C PHE A 443 -15.25 4.12 7.69
N TYR A 444 -15.01 2.93 7.11
CA TYR A 444 -16.11 2.09 6.61
C TYR A 444 -16.07 0.62 7.07
N LEU A 445 -17.00 0.24 7.95
CA LEU A 445 -17.28 -1.16 8.26
C LEU A 445 -18.38 -1.69 7.33
N LEU A 446 -18.19 -2.83 6.64
CA LEU A 446 -19.30 -3.52 5.98
C LEU A 446 -19.83 -4.60 6.90
N ILE A 447 -20.96 -4.34 7.55
CA ILE A 447 -21.74 -5.35 8.29
C ILE A 447 -23.05 -5.60 7.56
N TYR A 448 -23.43 -6.87 7.36
CA TYR A 448 -24.83 -7.24 7.17
C TYR A 448 -25.45 -7.72 8.50
N ILE A 449 -26.59 -7.14 8.90
CA ILE A 449 -27.38 -7.54 10.08
C ILE A 449 -28.81 -7.91 9.65
N GLU A 450 -29.30 -9.06 10.14
CA GLU A 450 -30.71 -9.45 10.07
C GLU A 450 -31.54 -8.65 11.09
N LYS A 451 -32.74 -8.22 10.66
CA LYS A 451 -33.81 -7.55 11.43
C LYS A 451 -33.62 -7.47 12.96
N VAL A 452 -33.63 -6.24 13.47
CA VAL A 452 -33.90 -5.93 14.88
C VAL A 452 -35.29 -6.47 15.23
N THR A 453 -35.36 -7.57 15.97
CA THR A 453 -36.51 -7.87 16.83
C THR A 453 -36.19 -7.35 18.22
N THR A 454 -36.76 -6.20 18.56
CA THR A 454 -36.98 -5.80 19.95
C THR A 454 -37.93 -6.81 20.59
N MET A 455 -37.56 -7.37 21.75
CA MET A 455 -38.57 -7.69 22.76
C MET A 455 -38.85 -6.44 23.57
#